data_AF-A0A1Q4DCS4-F1
#
_entry.id   AF-A0A1Q4DCS4-F1
#
_cell.length_a   1.000
_cell.length_b   1.000
_cell.length_c   1.000
_cell.angle_alpha   90.00
_cell.angle_beta   90.00
_cell.angle_gamma   90.00
#
_symmetry.space_group_name_H-M   'P 1'
#
loop_
_entity.id
_entity.type
_entity.pdbx_description
1 polymer ?
#
loop_
_entity_poly.entity_id
_entity_poly.type
_entity_poly.pdbx_seq_one_letter_code
_entity_poly.pdbx_strand_id
1 'polypeptide(L)'
;MGNPLPAGNVDTNAMSWAAYGPNRGIQRLTGILDRHKIKASVMVNGVIAERFPDTVKALTAAGHEPLSHSYAMDVIPTMLSEEQERANIEKTTALVSKAAGQKVAGWISPRGTPSRKTAQMVADAGYQWQGDAYDSDLPYIQHFEKNSIVAIPLTMEVNDMPLYVRYGNAPSVFLDIFKENLEFALKRETGSISIDVTAHTHVFGRMSGAWVFDACAEIARNSDVWIGTRGEIAAHVRKTFQ
;
A
#
# COMPACT_ATOMS: atom_id res chain seq x y z
N MET A 1 17.60 -3.84 -4.47
CA MET A 1 18.69 -4.75 -4.89
C MET A 1 18.08 -5.78 -5.83
N GLY A 2 18.45 -5.73 -7.10
CA GLY A 2 17.94 -6.63 -8.13
C GLY A 2 18.84 -6.45 -9.32
N ASN A 3 19.98 -7.15 -9.29
CA ASN A 3 20.92 -7.07 -10.39
C ASN A 3 20.23 -7.63 -11.63
N PRO A 4 20.38 -6.99 -12.81
CA PRO A 4 19.86 -7.55 -14.05
C PRO A 4 20.64 -8.83 -14.35
N LEU A 5 20.06 -9.97 -13.98
CA LEU A 5 20.62 -11.29 -14.24
C LEU A 5 19.91 -11.94 -15.43
N PRO A 6 20.61 -12.74 -16.26
CA PRO A 6 19.97 -13.56 -17.27
C PRO A 6 18.94 -14.51 -16.64
N ALA A 7 17.87 -14.82 -17.37
CA ALA A 7 16.83 -15.73 -16.92
C ALA A 7 17.41 -17.08 -16.46
N GLY A 8 16.83 -17.65 -15.41
CA GLY A 8 17.27 -18.91 -14.80
C GLY A 8 18.32 -18.76 -13.69
N ASN A 9 18.88 -17.57 -13.47
CA ASN A 9 19.82 -17.32 -12.37
C ASN A 9 19.08 -16.88 -11.10
N VAL A 10 19.56 -17.35 -9.95
CA VAL A 10 19.03 -16.98 -8.64
C VAL A 10 19.96 -15.96 -7.97
N ASP A 11 19.45 -14.75 -7.73
CA ASP A 11 20.14 -13.74 -6.92
C ASP A 11 19.84 -13.96 -5.43
N THR A 12 20.73 -14.69 -4.75
CA THR A 12 20.60 -14.98 -3.31
C THR A 12 20.63 -13.71 -2.46
N ASN A 13 21.31 -12.65 -2.91
CA ASN A 13 21.36 -11.37 -2.22
C ASN A 13 20.06 -10.59 -2.40
N ALA A 14 19.44 -10.60 -3.59
CA ALA A 14 18.12 -10.02 -3.79
C ALA A 14 17.06 -10.72 -2.93
N MET A 15 17.11 -12.06 -2.84
CA MET A 15 16.24 -12.84 -1.96
C MET A 15 16.43 -12.45 -0.48
N SER A 16 17.69 -12.38 -0.01
CA SER A 16 18.03 -11.96 1.35
C SER A 16 17.57 -10.52 1.64
N TRP A 17 17.77 -9.61 0.69
CA TRP A 17 17.35 -8.21 0.80
C TRP A 17 15.83 -8.08 0.93
N ALA A 18 15.06 -8.82 0.14
CA ALA A 18 13.60 -8.87 0.22
C ALA A 18 13.12 -9.53 1.53
N ALA A 19 13.77 -10.62 1.98
CA ALA A 19 13.43 -11.34 3.21
C ALA A 19 13.53 -10.46 4.48
N TYR A 20 14.31 -9.39 4.44
CA TYR A 20 14.35 -8.41 5.52
C TYR A 20 12.97 -7.82 5.85
N GLY A 21 12.13 -7.61 4.84
CA GLY A 21 10.80 -7.02 4.99
C GLY A 21 9.91 -7.77 5.98
N PRO A 22 9.55 -9.03 5.69
CA PRO A 22 8.74 -9.84 6.60
C PRO A 22 9.47 -10.24 7.90
N ASN A 23 10.80 -10.40 7.89
CA ASN A 23 11.53 -10.89 9.07
C ASN A 23 11.80 -9.80 10.12
N ARG A 24 12.00 -8.54 9.72
CA ARG A 24 12.38 -7.47 10.64
C ARG A 24 11.77 -6.11 10.31
N GLY A 25 11.69 -5.78 9.03
CA GLY A 25 11.22 -4.49 8.56
C GLY A 25 9.81 -4.16 9.03
N ILE A 26 8.89 -5.10 8.87
CA ILE A 26 7.49 -4.93 9.25
C ILE A 26 7.31 -4.68 10.75
N GLN A 27 8.03 -5.42 11.61
CA GLN A 27 8.01 -5.23 13.07
C GLN A 27 8.51 -3.85 13.47
N ARG A 28 9.55 -3.34 12.79
CA ARG A 28 10.08 -2.00 13.08
C ARG A 28 9.09 -0.91 12.70
N LEU A 29 8.51 -0.97 11.50
CA LEU A 29 7.56 0.04 11.02
C LEU A 29 6.26 0.02 11.83
N THR A 30 5.69 -1.15 12.11
CA THR A 30 4.49 -1.25 12.96
C THR A 30 4.76 -0.82 14.40
N GLY A 31 5.90 -1.18 14.96
CA GLY A 31 6.31 -0.70 16.28
C GLY A 31 6.51 0.82 16.35
N ILE A 32 6.84 1.49 15.24
CA ILE A 32 6.82 2.97 15.14
C ILE A 32 5.37 3.46 15.19
N LEU A 33 4.50 2.93 14.33
CA LEU A 33 3.09 3.34 14.28
C LEU A 33 2.37 3.13 15.62
N ASP A 34 2.66 2.03 16.33
CA ASP A 34 2.07 1.75 17.63
C ASP A 34 2.48 2.77 18.70
N ARG A 35 3.73 3.26 18.71
CA ARG A 35 4.15 4.35 19.62
C ARG A 35 3.35 5.62 19.40
N HIS A 36 2.98 5.87 18.14
CA HIS A 36 2.18 7.03 17.73
C HIS A 36 0.67 6.76 17.72
N LYS A 37 0.23 5.54 18.08
CA LYS A 37 -1.18 5.11 18.02
C LYS A 37 -1.81 5.29 16.63
N ILE A 38 -1.03 5.05 15.58
CA ILE A 38 -1.47 5.10 14.18
C ILE A 38 -1.76 3.70 13.68
N LYS A 39 -2.81 3.56 12.87
CA LYS A 39 -3.06 2.35 12.06
C LYS A 39 -2.84 2.68 10.60
N ALA A 40 -2.50 1.64 9.82
CA ALA A 40 -2.07 1.79 8.44
C ALA A 40 -2.69 0.69 7.58
N SER A 41 -2.85 0.99 6.29
CA SER A 41 -3.13 -0.03 5.28
C SER A 41 -1.83 -0.71 4.85
N VAL A 42 -1.79 -2.03 4.86
CA VAL A 42 -0.62 -2.84 4.53
C VAL A 42 -0.89 -3.66 3.28
N MET A 43 -0.10 -3.40 2.23
CA MET A 43 -0.14 -4.14 0.98
C MET A 43 0.45 -5.54 1.16
N VAL A 44 -0.39 -6.57 1.07
CA VAL A 44 0.00 -7.98 1.23
C VAL A 44 -0.24 -8.72 -0.10
N ASN A 45 0.84 -9.25 -0.68
CA ASN A 45 0.73 -10.12 -1.84
C ASN A 45 0.53 -11.60 -1.42
N GLY A 46 0.07 -12.42 -2.34
CA GLY A 46 -0.19 -13.84 -2.10
C GLY A 46 1.02 -14.61 -1.57
N VAL A 47 2.23 -14.35 -2.10
CA VAL A 47 3.47 -15.00 -1.63
C VAL A 47 3.76 -14.70 -0.16
N ILE A 48 3.54 -13.47 0.29
CA ILE A 48 3.70 -13.10 1.71
C ILE A 48 2.62 -13.77 2.56
N ALA A 49 1.38 -13.80 2.10
CA ALA A 49 0.29 -14.46 2.81
C ALA A 49 0.53 -15.98 2.99
N GLU A 50 1.12 -16.64 2.00
CA GLU A 50 1.47 -18.07 2.08
C GLU A 50 2.66 -18.33 3.01
N ARG A 51 3.72 -17.50 2.92
CA ARG A 51 4.98 -17.76 3.61
C ARG A 51 5.03 -17.21 5.03
N PHE A 52 4.29 -16.15 5.30
CA PHE A 52 4.29 -15.45 6.59
C PHE A 52 2.85 -15.19 7.10
N PRO A 53 1.96 -16.20 7.14
CA PRO A 53 0.56 -16.00 7.52
C PRO A 53 0.41 -15.44 8.93
N ASP A 54 1.25 -15.87 9.88
CA ASP A 54 1.23 -15.40 11.26
C ASP A 54 1.54 -13.90 11.37
N THR A 55 2.44 -13.40 10.52
CA THR A 55 2.75 -11.97 10.45
C THR A 55 1.53 -11.18 9.97
N VAL A 56 0.85 -11.65 8.92
CA VAL A 56 -0.37 -10.99 8.40
C VAL A 56 -1.50 -11.02 9.44
N LYS A 57 -1.66 -12.14 10.14
CA LYS A 57 -2.62 -12.27 11.24
C LYS A 57 -2.30 -11.32 12.39
N ALA A 58 -1.03 -11.20 12.78
CA ALA A 58 -0.60 -10.28 13.84
C ALA A 58 -0.84 -8.81 13.46
N LEU A 59 -0.59 -8.42 12.20
CA LEU A 59 -0.91 -7.07 11.71
C LEU A 59 -2.40 -6.76 11.84
N THR A 60 -3.23 -7.72 11.45
CA THR A 60 -4.68 -7.60 11.54
C THR A 60 -5.15 -7.50 13.00
N ALA A 61 -4.62 -8.35 13.89
CA ALA A 61 -4.91 -8.32 15.31
C ALA A 61 -4.47 -7.01 15.99
N ALA A 62 -3.43 -6.37 15.48
CA ALA A 62 -2.98 -5.04 15.91
C ALA A 62 -3.84 -3.89 15.34
N GLY A 63 -4.84 -4.17 14.52
CA GLY A 63 -5.76 -3.19 13.94
C GLY A 63 -5.27 -2.50 12.67
N HIS A 64 -4.18 -2.98 12.06
CA HIS A 64 -3.81 -2.55 10.72
C HIS A 64 -4.75 -3.16 9.68
N GLU A 65 -4.92 -2.49 8.54
CA GLU A 65 -5.77 -2.97 7.45
C GLU A 65 -4.92 -3.73 6.41
N PRO A 66 -4.96 -5.06 6.35
CA PRO A 66 -4.38 -5.77 5.21
C PRO A 66 -5.22 -5.56 3.94
N LEU A 67 -4.55 -5.39 2.81
CA LEU A 67 -5.17 -5.31 1.49
C LEU A 67 -4.42 -6.16 0.47
N SER A 68 -5.10 -6.56 -0.61
CA SER A 68 -4.52 -7.44 -1.63
C SER A 68 -3.58 -6.68 -2.57
N HIS A 69 -2.43 -7.29 -2.87
CA HIS A 69 -1.41 -6.72 -3.75
C HIS A 69 -0.93 -7.68 -4.85
N SER A 70 -1.88 -8.32 -5.55
CA SER A 70 -1.62 -9.43 -6.50
C SER A 70 -0.91 -10.63 -5.86
N TYR A 71 -0.66 -11.70 -6.62
CA TYR A 71 -0.01 -12.89 -6.06
C TYR A 71 1.47 -12.62 -5.73
N ALA A 72 2.18 -11.93 -6.63
CA ALA A 72 3.58 -11.55 -6.45
C ALA A 72 3.88 -10.21 -7.15
N MET A 73 5.02 -9.60 -6.83
CA MET A 73 5.39 -8.26 -7.34
C MET A 73 5.67 -8.20 -8.85
N ASP A 74 5.90 -9.35 -9.47
CA ASP A 74 6.09 -9.54 -10.92
C ASP A 74 4.81 -10.00 -11.64
N VAL A 75 3.74 -10.29 -10.90
CA VAL A 75 2.41 -10.59 -11.47
C VAL A 75 1.64 -9.28 -11.65
N ILE A 76 1.89 -8.63 -12.79
CA ILE A 76 1.35 -7.30 -13.12
C ILE A 76 0.07 -7.46 -13.95
N PRO A 77 -1.10 -6.98 -13.48
CA PRO A 77 -2.39 -7.23 -14.13
C PRO A 77 -2.45 -6.86 -15.62
N THR A 78 -1.85 -5.74 -16.01
CA THR A 78 -1.82 -5.31 -17.43
C THR A 78 -1.12 -6.29 -18.38
N MET A 79 -0.28 -7.20 -17.85
CA MET A 79 0.44 -8.21 -18.61
C MET A 79 -0.30 -9.56 -18.66
N LEU A 80 -1.44 -9.69 -17.97
CA LEU A 80 -2.22 -10.91 -17.91
C LEU A 80 -3.36 -10.88 -18.94
N SER A 81 -3.73 -12.06 -19.44
CA SER A 81 -5.05 -12.22 -20.05
C SER A 81 -6.15 -12.05 -18.99
N GLU A 82 -7.38 -11.77 -19.42
CA GLU A 82 -8.52 -11.60 -18.50
C GLU A 82 -8.77 -12.82 -17.62
N GLU A 83 -8.57 -14.03 -18.15
CA GLU A 83 -8.70 -15.28 -17.39
C GLU A 83 -7.62 -15.39 -16.33
N GLN A 84 -6.37 -15.10 -16.69
CA GLN A 84 -5.24 -15.11 -15.75
C GLN A 84 -5.39 -14.03 -14.67
N GLU A 85 -5.88 -12.84 -15.03
CA GLU A 85 -6.12 -11.76 -14.08
C GLU A 85 -7.21 -12.12 -13.08
N ARG A 86 -8.33 -12.70 -13.55
CA ARG A 86 -9.41 -13.18 -12.69
C ARG A 86 -8.92 -14.27 -11.73
N ALA A 87 -8.17 -15.25 -12.23
CA ALA A 87 -7.58 -16.31 -11.42
C ALA A 87 -6.58 -15.74 -10.38
N ASN A 88 -5.80 -14.73 -10.77
CA ASN A 88 -4.88 -14.04 -9.87
C ASN A 88 -5.61 -13.28 -8.75
N ILE A 89 -6.69 -12.55 -9.08
CA ILE A 89 -7.52 -11.86 -8.10
C ILE A 89 -8.13 -12.87 -7.13
N GLU A 90 -8.75 -13.94 -7.63
CA GLU A 90 -9.36 -14.98 -6.80
C GLU A 90 -8.35 -15.64 -5.87
N LYS A 91 -7.22 -16.13 -6.41
CA LYS A 91 -6.16 -16.78 -5.65
C LYS A 91 -5.60 -15.85 -4.56
N THR A 92 -5.28 -14.60 -4.92
CA THR A 92 -4.72 -13.62 -3.98
C THR A 92 -5.73 -13.29 -2.89
N THR A 93 -7.00 -13.06 -3.24
CA THR A 93 -8.07 -12.77 -2.29
C THR A 93 -8.20 -13.90 -1.26
N ALA A 94 -8.20 -15.15 -1.71
CA ALA A 94 -8.32 -16.31 -0.83
C ALA A 94 -7.12 -16.42 0.14
N LEU A 95 -5.90 -16.29 -0.38
CA LEU A 95 -4.67 -16.39 0.43
C LEU A 95 -4.59 -15.28 1.47
N VAL A 96 -4.76 -14.03 1.04
CA VAL A 96 -4.62 -12.86 1.93
C VAL A 96 -5.74 -12.85 2.96
N SER A 97 -6.99 -13.14 2.57
CA SER A 97 -8.10 -13.19 3.54
C SER A 97 -7.92 -14.29 4.59
N LYS A 98 -7.44 -15.47 4.15
CA LYS A 98 -7.12 -16.57 5.07
C LYS A 98 -6.03 -16.19 6.06
N ALA A 99 -4.96 -15.57 5.59
CA ALA A 99 -3.85 -15.13 6.44
C ALA A 99 -4.25 -13.98 7.39
N ALA A 100 -5.06 -13.04 6.92
CA ALA A 100 -5.59 -11.95 7.72
C ALA A 100 -6.62 -12.41 8.76
N GLY A 101 -7.30 -13.54 8.54
CA GLY A 101 -8.41 -13.99 9.37
C GLY A 101 -9.71 -13.20 9.14
N GLN A 102 -9.76 -12.38 8.09
CA GLN A 102 -10.94 -11.62 7.68
C GLN A 102 -10.92 -11.38 6.16
N LYS A 103 -12.09 -11.08 5.58
CA LYS A 103 -12.16 -10.68 4.17
C LYS A 103 -11.45 -9.34 3.97
N VAL A 104 -10.48 -9.28 3.07
CA VAL A 104 -9.84 -8.00 2.70
C VAL A 104 -10.75 -7.17 1.80
N ALA A 105 -10.74 -5.86 2.03
CA ALA A 105 -11.65 -4.91 1.37
C ALA A 105 -10.97 -4.01 0.34
N GLY A 106 -9.63 -3.96 0.34
CA GLY A 106 -8.83 -3.12 -0.55
C GLY A 106 -7.98 -3.91 -1.55
N TRP A 107 -7.78 -3.32 -2.73
CA TRP A 107 -6.86 -3.82 -3.75
C TRP A 107 -5.96 -2.72 -4.28
N ILE A 108 -4.66 -3.01 -4.43
CA ILE A 108 -3.73 -2.19 -5.19
C ILE A 108 -2.90 -3.14 -6.05
N SER A 109 -2.73 -2.89 -7.33
CA SER A 109 -1.91 -3.70 -8.20
C SER A 109 -0.41 -3.40 -7.99
N PRO A 110 0.49 -4.38 -8.20
CA PRO A 110 1.92 -4.14 -8.19
C PRO A 110 2.29 -2.96 -9.10
N ARG A 111 3.07 -2.02 -8.56
CA ARG A 111 3.51 -0.80 -9.26
C ARG A 111 2.37 0.13 -9.68
N GLY A 112 1.16 -0.01 -9.11
CA GLY A 112 -0.02 0.75 -9.53
C GLY A 112 -0.34 0.57 -11.01
N THR A 113 -0.11 -0.65 -11.54
CA THR A 113 -0.19 -0.94 -12.97
C THR A 113 -1.35 -1.92 -13.27
N PRO A 114 -2.61 -1.45 -13.23
CA PRO A 114 -3.77 -2.26 -13.55
C PRO A 114 -3.88 -2.52 -15.07
N SER A 115 -4.70 -3.50 -15.43
CA SER A 115 -5.29 -3.59 -16.77
C SER A 115 -6.48 -2.63 -16.88
N ARG A 116 -7.02 -2.45 -18.10
CA ARG A 116 -8.25 -1.66 -18.30
C ARG A 116 -9.47 -2.22 -17.57
N LYS A 117 -9.43 -3.50 -17.17
CA LYS A 117 -10.55 -4.21 -16.54
C LYS A 117 -10.35 -4.45 -15.04
N THR A 118 -9.16 -4.21 -14.48
CA THR A 118 -8.85 -4.52 -13.08
C THR A 118 -9.87 -3.93 -12.11
N ALA A 119 -10.21 -2.64 -12.24
CA ALA A 119 -11.14 -1.98 -11.33
C ALA A 119 -12.53 -2.66 -11.31
N GLN A 120 -13.06 -3.03 -12.49
CA GLN A 120 -14.30 -3.80 -12.61
C GLN A 120 -14.15 -5.20 -12.00
N MET A 121 -13.08 -5.93 -12.34
CA MET A 121 -12.89 -7.31 -11.85
C MET A 121 -12.74 -7.37 -10.33
N VAL A 122 -12.05 -6.39 -9.75
CA VAL A 122 -11.90 -6.22 -8.31
C VAL A 122 -13.25 -5.86 -7.66
N ALA A 123 -14.05 -4.98 -8.27
CA ALA A 123 -15.41 -4.71 -7.82
C ALA A 123 -16.30 -5.96 -7.86
N ASP A 124 -16.21 -6.76 -8.93
CA ASP A 124 -16.95 -8.03 -9.09
C ASP A 124 -16.54 -9.08 -8.05
N ALA A 125 -15.27 -9.06 -7.62
CA ALA A 125 -14.76 -9.90 -6.52
C ALA A 125 -15.21 -9.40 -5.13
N GLY A 126 -15.93 -8.28 -5.06
CA GLY A 126 -16.55 -7.74 -3.86
C GLY A 126 -15.62 -6.94 -2.97
N TYR A 127 -14.53 -6.39 -3.52
CA TYR A 127 -13.72 -5.36 -2.86
C TYR A 127 -14.50 -4.06 -2.73
N GLN A 128 -14.19 -3.29 -1.69
CA GLN A 128 -14.90 -2.05 -1.37
C GLN A 128 -14.17 -0.82 -1.93
N TRP A 129 -12.85 -0.90 -2.04
CA TRP A 129 -12.00 0.14 -2.58
C TRP A 129 -10.80 -0.41 -3.36
N GLN A 130 -10.27 0.41 -4.26
CA GLN A 130 -9.07 0.14 -5.05
C GLN A 130 -8.17 1.37 -5.08
N GLY A 131 -6.86 1.19 -5.20
CA GLY A 131 -5.88 2.30 -5.24
C GLY A 131 -5.05 2.40 -6.52
N ASP A 132 -5.43 1.70 -7.59
CA ASP A 132 -4.84 1.81 -8.92
C ASP A 132 -5.34 3.06 -9.69
N ALA A 133 -5.24 4.22 -9.04
CA ALA A 133 -5.62 5.52 -9.59
C ALA A 133 -4.58 6.58 -9.20
N TYR A 134 -4.39 7.59 -10.05
CA TYR A 134 -3.42 8.69 -9.85
C TYR A 134 -3.99 10.03 -10.37
N ASP A 135 -5.29 10.07 -10.62
CA ASP A 135 -5.97 11.09 -11.44
C ASP A 135 -6.74 12.13 -10.62
N SER A 136 -6.64 12.10 -9.29
CA SER A 136 -7.31 13.03 -8.41
C SER A 136 -6.61 13.13 -7.05
N ASP A 137 -6.78 14.27 -6.38
CA ASP A 137 -6.35 14.47 -4.98
C ASP A 137 -7.38 13.94 -3.96
N LEU A 138 -8.59 13.61 -4.42
CA LEU A 138 -9.69 13.11 -3.62
C LEU A 138 -10.15 11.72 -4.06
N PRO A 139 -10.56 10.85 -3.12
CA PRO A 139 -11.26 9.62 -3.45
C PRO A 139 -12.59 9.89 -4.17
N TYR A 140 -12.98 8.97 -5.04
CA TYR A 140 -14.24 9.06 -5.79
C TYR A 140 -14.85 7.68 -6.02
N ILE A 141 -16.13 7.63 -6.38
CA ILE A 141 -16.83 6.38 -6.69
C ILE A 141 -16.73 6.10 -8.19
N GLN A 142 -16.15 4.96 -8.54
CA GLN A 142 -16.19 4.41 -9.90
C GLN A 142 -17.45 3.55 -10.04
N HIS A 143 -18.29 3.90 -11.02
CA HIS A 143 -19.54 3.20 -11.31
C HIS A 143 -19.38 2.25 -12.49
N PHE A 144 -19.94 1.07 -12.32
CA PHE A 144 -20.00 0.01 -13.32
C PHE A 144 -21.44 -0.44 -13.51
N GLU A 145 -21.70 -1.27 -14.52
CA GLU A 145 -23.06 -1.72 -14.85
C GLU A 145 -23.76 -2.41 -13.66
N LYS A 146 -23.02 -3.19 -12.86
CA LYS A 146 -23.58 -4.05 -11.80
C LYS A 146 -23.22 -3.60 -10.38
N ASN A 147 -22.21 -2.75 -10.22
CA ASN A 147 -21.63 -2.43 -8.92
C ASN A 147 -20.85 -1.10 -8.96
N SER A 148 -20.25 -0.73 -7.84
CA SER A 148 -19.36 0.41 -7.73
C SER A 148 -18.24 0.14 -6.73
N ILE A 149 -17.11 0.80 -6.92
CA ILE A 149 -15.94 0.71 -6.06
C ILE A 149 -15.42 2.11 -5.76
N VAL A 150 -14.89 2.31 -4.55
CA VAL A 150 -14.21 3.57 -4.23
C VAL A 150 -12.80 3.52 -4.81
N ALA A 151 -12.47 4.45 -5.69
CA ALA A 151 -11.10 4.71 -6.09
C ALA A 151 -10.45 5.66 -5.07
N ILE A 152 -9.33 5.26 -4.49
CA ILE A 152 -8.50 6.08 -3.61
C ILE A 152 -7.17 6.30 -4.32
N PRO A 153 -6.95 7.46 -4.95
CA PRO A 153 -5.73 7.72 -5.69
C PRO A 153 -4.47 7.52 -4.83
N LEU A 154 -3.46 6.88 -5.43
CA LEU A 154 -2.13 6.77 -4.88
C LEU A 154 -1.33 8.03 -5.17
N THR A 155 -0.43 8.38 -4.26
CA THR A 155 0.59 9.41 -4.51
C THR A 155 2.00 8.82 -4.53
N MET A 156 2.93 9.47 -5.26
CA MET A 156 4.29 8.96 -5.49
C MET A 156 5.38 9.81 -4.85
N GLU A 157 5.01 10.99 -4.34
CA GLU A 157 5.90 12.02 -3.83
C GLU A 157 6.51 11.58 -2.50
N VAL A 158 5.73 11.00 -1.59
CA VAL A 158 6.20 10.50 -0.29
C VAL A 158 6.24 8.97 -0.32
N ASN A 159 7.12 8.44 -1.18
CA ASN A 159 7.30 7.01 -1.40
C ASN A 159 8.79 6.64 -1.45
N ASP A 160 9.21 5.70 -0.60
CA ASP A 160 10.63 5.36 -0.45
C ASP A 160 11.23 4.63 -1.67
N MET A 161 10.43 3.87 -2.43
CA MET A 161 10.91 3.18 -3.61
C MET A 161 11.38 4.14 -4.73
N PRO A 162 10.56 5.08 -5.23
CA PRO A 162 11.03 6.05 -6.21
C PRO A 162 12.08 6.99 -5.61
N LEU A 163 11.81 7.63 -4.46
CA LEU A 163 12.69 8.67 -3.93
C LEU A 163 14.07 8.15 -3.54
N TYR A 164 14.11 7.08 -2.75
CA TYR A 164 15.35 6.59 -2.15
C TYR A 164 16.01 5.54 -3.04
N VAL A 165 15.28 4.52 -3.47
CA VAL A 165 15.88 3.39 -4.22
C VAL A 165 16.15 3.74 -5.68
N ARG A 166 15.20 4.37 -6.37
CA ARG A 166 15.33 4.67 -7.81
C ARG A 166 16.14 5.94 -8.08
N TYR A 167 15.86 7.02 -7.36
CA TYR A 167 16.51 8.31 -7.59
C TYR A 167 17.76 8.53 -6.74
N GLY A 168 18.00 7.69 -5.73
CA GLY A 168 19.22 7.74 -4.93
C GLY A 168 19.32 8.94 -3.98
N ASN A 169 18.19 9.54 -3.60
CA ASN A 169 18.18 10.64 -2.64
C ASN A 169 18.56 10.16 -1.23
N ALA A 170 19.00 11.09 -0.37
CA ALA A 170 19.10 10.81 1.06
C ALA A 170 17.70 10.54 1.65
N PRO A 171 17.57 9.70 2.70
CA PRO A 171 16.28 9.44 3.34
C PRO A 171 15.58 10.71 3.83
N SER A 172 16.33 11.73 4.24
CA SER A 172 15.78 13.01 4.71
C SER A 172 14.90 13.71 3.67
N VAL A 173 15.15 13.53 2.37
CA VAL A 173 14.33 14.12 1.31
C VAL A 173 12.87 13.65 1.39
N PHE A 174 12.64 12.40 1.83
CA PHE A 174 11.27 11.91 2.07
C PHE A 174 10.58 12.69 3.20
N LEU A 175 11.30 13.04 4.27
CA LEU A 175 10.78 13.84 5.38
C LEU A 175 10.50 15.28 4.95
N ASP A 176 11.39 15.86 4.15
CA ASP A 176 11.30 17.24 3.68
C ASP A 176 10.06 17.41 2.78
N ILE A 177 9.89 16.51 1.79
CA ILE A 177 8.70 16.50 0.93
C ILE A 177 7.42 16.30 1.75
N PHE A 178 7.42 15.39 2.73
CA PHE A 178 6.26 15.20 3.60
C PHE A 178 5.87 16.49 4.35
N LYS A 179 6.85 17.19 4.92
CA LYS A 179 6.62 18.46 5.63
C LYS A 179 6.11 19.55 4.69
N GLU A 180 6.72 19.68 3.52
CA GLU A 180 6.33 20.67 2.51
C GLU A 180 4.89 20.42 2.02
N ASN A 181 4.55 19.17 1.70
CA ASN A 181 3.20 18.79 1.28
C ASN A 181 2.17 19.06 2.38
N LEU A 182 2.48 18.67 3.62
CA LEU A 182 1.59 18.89 4.76
C LEU A 182 1.39 20.38 5.05
N GLU A 183 2.46 21.18 5.05
CA GLU A 183 2.37 22.62 5.24
C GLU A 183 1.56 23.29 4.12
N PHE A 184 1.80 22.89 2.87
CA PHE A 184 1.06 23.41 1.73
C PHE A 184 -0.42 23.08 1.83
N ALA A 185 -0.76 21.82 2.11
CA ALA A 185 -2.14 21.37 2.27
C ALA A 185 -2.87 22.14 3.40
N LEU A 186 -2.23 22.31 4.56
CA LEU A 186 -2.86 22.99 5.69
C LEU A 186 -3.05 24.50 5.48
N LYS A 187 -2.20 25.14 4.67
CA LYS A 187 -2.19 26.61 4.53
C LYS A 187 -2.81 27.14 3.26
N ARG A 188 -2.76 26.37 2.16
CA ARG A 188 -3.04 26.87 0.81
C ARG A 188 -4.14 26.11 0.10
N GLU A 189 -4.41 24.88 0.52
CA GLU A 189 -5.44 24.09 -0.12
C GLU A 189 -6.82 24.41 0.43
N THR A 190 -7.80 24.41 -0.47
CA THR A 190 -9.16 24.89 -0.19
C THR A 190 -10.15 23.77 0.08
N GLY A 191 -9.72 22.52 -0.12
CA GLY A 191 -10.47 21.30 0.12
C GLY A 191 -9.64 20.25 0.86
N SER A 192 -10.24 19.07 1.09
CA SER A 192 -9.50 17.94 1.64
C SER A 192 -8.56 17.35 0.58
N ILE A 193 -7.38 16.91 1.01
CA ILE A 193 -6.38 16.23 0.17
C ILE A 193 -5.81 15.08 0.97
N SER A 194 -5.51 13.97 0.29
CA SER A 194 -4.81 12.84 0.88
C SER A 194 -3.30 12.94 0.65
N ILE A 195 -2.51 12.72 1.70
CA ILE A 195 -1.06 12.57 1.61
C ILE A 195 -0.72 11.12 1.96
N ASP A 196 -0.27 10.35 0.98
CA ASP A 196 0.16 8.98 1.19
C ASP A 196 1.61 8.91 1.64
N VAL A 197 1.85 8.34 2.82
CA VAL A 197 3.21 8.03 3.30
C VAL A 197 3.51 6.55 3.05
N THR A 198 4.12 6.25 1.91
CA THR A 198 4.37 4.87 1.47
C THR A 198 5.79 4.42 1.82
N ALA A 199 5.90 3.42 2.70
CA ALA A 199 7.15 2.81 3.11
C ALA A 199 7.17 1.30 2.82
N HIS A 200 8.23 0.81 2.19
CA HIS A 200 8.43 -0.60 1.94
C HIS A 200 9.21 -1.23 3.09
N THR A 201 8.68 -2.31 3.66
CA THR A 201 9.26 -2.97 4.85
C THR A 201 10.73 -3.39 4.66
N HIS A 202 11.12 -3.79 3.46
CA HIS A 202 12.49 -4.20 3.16
C HIS A 202 13.44 -3.01 2.83
N VAL A 203 12.89 -1.80 2.69
CA VAL A 203 13.60 -0.54 2.40
C VAL A 203 13.59 0.34 3.67
N PHE A 204 12.52 1.10 3.93
CA PHE A 204 12.44 1.97 5.11
C PHE A 204 12.19 1.24 6.43
N GLY A 205 11.91 -0.06 6.40
CA GLY A 205 12.02 -0.88 7.60
C GLY A 205 13.46 -1.01 8.11
N ARG A 206 14.49 -0.57 7.36
CA ARG A 206 15.89 -0.48 7.80
C ARG A 206 16.13 0.81 8.57
N MET A 207 17.19 0.85 9.39
CA MET A 207 17.48 1.98 10.28
C MET A 207 17.55 3.33 9.55
N SER A 208 18.10 3.37 8.34
CA SER A 208 18.26 4.59 7.54
C SER A 208 16.94 5.23 7.12
N GLY A 209 15.87 4.45 6.90
CA GLY A 209 14.54 4.98 6.58
C GLY A 209 13.60 5.02 7.78
N ALA A 210 13.82 4.16 8.78
CA ALA A 210 12.92 4.02 9.92
C ALA A 210 12.83 5.31 10.76
N TRP A 211 13.93 6.04 10.92
CA TRP A 211 13.92 7.32 11.66
C TRP A 211 13.09 8.39 10.93
N VAL A 212 13.12 8.40 9.59
CA VAL A 212 12.32 9.33 8.76
C VAL A 212 10.85 9.00 8.91
N PHE A 213 10.50 7.72 8.80
CA PHE A 213 9.12 7.27 8.97
C PHE A 213 8.57 7.59 10.37
N ASP A 214 9.39 7.45 11.41
CA ASP A 214 9.07 7.85 12.78
C ASP A 214 8.81 9.37 12.89
N ALA A 215 9.67 10.19 12.28
CA ALA A 215 9.48 11.64 12.25
C ALA A 215 8.21 12.06 11.49
N CYS A 216 7.89 11.42 10.35
CA CYS A 216 6.63 11.66 9.65
C CYS A 216 5.42 11.34 10.52
N ALA A 217 5.45 10.19 11.22
CA ALA A 217 4.38 9.78 12.13
C ALA A 217 4.19 10.77 13.30
N GLU A 218 5.30 11.21 13.91
CA GLU A 218 5.28 12.22 14.98
C GLU A 218 4.68 13.55 14.51
N ILE A 219 5.11 14.06 13.36
CA ILE A 219 4.62 15.32 12.80
C ILE A 219 3.13 15.21 12.47
N ALA A 220 2.70 14.11 11.82
CA ALA A 220 1.29 13.89 11.52
C ALA A 220 0.44 13.89 12.79
N ARG A 221 0.87 13.18 13.85
CA ARG A 221 0.14 13.13 15.13
C ARG A 221 -0.03 14.48 15.81
N ASN A 222 0.90 15.40 15.57
CA ASN A 222 0.91 16.73 16.17
C ASN A 222 0.36 17.82 15.23
N SER A 223 -0.24 17.42 14.10
CA SER A 223 -0.86 18.32 13.13
C SER A 223 -2.37 18.15 13.11
N ASP A 224 -3.10 19.16 12.63
CA ASP A 224 -4.56 19.11 12.48
C ASP A 224 -4.95 18.34 11.21
N VAL A 225 -4.78 17.01 11.27
CA VAL A 225 -5.05 16.09 10.17
C VAL A 225 -5.80 14.86 10.63
N TRP A 226 -6.63 14.31 9.74
CA TRP A 226 -7.16 12.97 9.92
C TRP A 226 -6.12 11.93 9.50
N ILE A 227 -5.76 11.05 10.43
CA ILE A 227 -4.91 9.90 10.16
C ILE A 227 -5.77 8.64 10.26
N GLY A 228 -5.86 7.90 9.16
CA GLY A 228 -6.66 6.70 9.09
C GLY A 228 -6.18 5.74 8.01
N THR A 229 -6.76 4.54 7.99
CA THR A 229 -6.52 3.57 6.93
C THR A 229 -7.33 3.93 5.68
N ARG A 230 -6.91 3.43 4.52
CA ARG A 230 -7.66 3.60 3.27
C ARG A 230 -9.06 2.99 3.34
N GLY A 231 -9.26 1.92 4.10
CA GLY A 231 -10.59 1.37 4.38
C GLY A 231 -11.49 2.33 5.14
N GLU A 232 -10.94 3.11 6.08
CA GLU A 232 -11.70 4.17 6.77
C GLU A 232 -12.06 5.32 5.81
N ILE A 233 -11.13 5.71 4.93
CA ILE A 233 -11.38 6.65 3.83
C ILE A 233 -12.52 6.13 2.93
N ALA A 234 -12.45 4.88 2.49
CA ALA A 234 -13.47 4.26 1.65
C ALA A 234 -14.85 4.25 2.32
N ALA A 235 -14.90 3.92 3.61
CA ALA A 235 -16.14 3.91 4.38
C ALA A 235 -16.73 5.32 4.52
N HIS A 236 -15.88 6.33 4.75
CA HIS A 236 -16.29 7.73 4.80
C HIS A 236 -16.89 8.18 3.46
N VAL A 237 -16.19 7.92 2.36
CA VAL A 237 -16.63 8.29 0.99
C VAL A 237 -17.97 7.64 0.67
N ARG A 238 -18.14 6.34 0.93
CA ARG A 238 -19.42 5.66 0.69
C ARG A 238 -20.57 6.26 1.48
N LYS A 239 -20.32 6.70 2.73
CA LYS A 239 -21.35 7.33 3.56
C LYS A 239 -21.72 8.73 3.07
N THR A 240 -20.73 9.48 2.57
CA THR A 240 -20.91 10.88 2.15
C THR A 240 -21.58 11.00 0.78
N PHE A 241 -21.32 10.05 -0.13
CA PHE A 241 -21.85 10.05 -1.50
C PHE A 241 -22.93 8.99 -1.75
N GLN A 242 -23.51 8.43 -0.68
CA GLN A 242 -24.79 7.69 -0.72
C GLN A 242 -25.96 8.66 -0.78
#